data_AF-S4NSB0-F1
#
_entry.id   AF-S4NSB0-F1
#
_cell.length_a   1.000
_cell.length_b   1.000
_cell.length_c   1.000
_cell.angle_alpha   90.00
_cell.angle_beta   90.00
_cell.angle_gamma   90.00
#
_symmetry.space_group_name_H-M   'P 1'
#
loop_
_entity.id
_entity.type
_entity.pdbx_description
1 polymer ?
#
loop_
_entity_poly.entity_id
_entity_poly.type
_entity_poly.pdbx_seq_one_letter_code
_entity_poly.pdbx_strand_id
1 'polypeptide(L)' 'HATAIKKWDLCAGNAIIKAVNGKMTTTNGKPIDYSSNSAVKVTDGIIVTRYDHEYYLSKLQKVTAKS' A
#
# COMPACT_ATOMS: atom_id res chain seq x y z
N HIS A 1 14.45 -16.61 1.65
CA HIS A 1 14.33 -15.52 2.65
C HIS A 1 13.41 -14.46 2.06
N ALA A 2 12.23 -14.24 2.63
CA ALA A 2 11.29 -13.22 2.16
C ALA A 2 11.48 -11.97 3.02
N THR A 3 11.98 -10.89 2.41
CA THR A 3 12.20 -9.62 3.10
C THR A 3 10.84 -8.97 3.33
N ALA A 4 10.34 -9.03 4.56
CA ALA A 4 9.09 -8.37 4.91
C ALA A 4 9.24 -6.86 4.79
N ILE A 5 8.37 -6.22 4.02
CA ILE A 5 8.38 -4.77 3.84
C ILE A 5 8.06 -4.11 5.18
N LYS A 6 8.99 -3.32 5.71
CA LYS A 6 8.81 -2.59 6.95
C LYS A 6 8.29 -1.18 6.67
N LYS A 7 7.62 -0.59 7.65
CA LYS A 7 7.01 0.76 7.52
C LYS A 7 8.01 1.85 7.09
N TRP A 8 9.22 1.82 7.63
CA TRP A 8 10.26 2.80 7.33
C TRP A 8 10.76 2.72 5.88
N ASP A 9 10.73 1.55 5.26
CA ASP A 9 11.07 1.38 3.84
C ASP A 9 10.05 2.09 2.92
N LEU A 10 8.84 2.36 3.42
CA LEU A 10 7.71 2.94 2.68
C LEU A 10 7.47 4.41 2.95
N CYS A 11 7.99 4.94 4.06
CA CYS A 11 7.69 6.30 4.51
C CYS A 11 8.16 7.33 3.48
N ALA A 12 9.40 7.20 3.00
CA ALA A 12 9.96 8.08 1.98
C ALA A 12 9.15 8.01 0.67
N GLY A 13 8.82 6.79 0.22
CA GLY A 13 8.01 6.59 -0.98
C GLY A 13 6.61 7.20 -0.86
N ASN A 14 5.95 7.03 0.28
CA ASN A 14 4.62 7.60 0.52
C ASN A 14 4.64 9.14 0.50
N ALA A 15 5.69 9.76 1.05
CA ALA A 15 5.85 11.21 1.02
C ALA A 15 5.99 11.74 -0.42
N ILE A 16 6.82 11.10 -1.24
CA ILE A 16 7.01 11.47 -2.65
C ILE A 16 5.71 11.31 -3.44
N ILE A 17 5.02 10.18 -3.27
CA ILE A 17 3.77 9.90 -3.99
C ILE A 17 2.68 10.89 -3.61
N LYS A 18 2.56 11.25 -2.32
CA LYS A 18 1.64 12.30 -1.88
C LYS A 18 1.96 13.67 -2.48
N ALA A 19 3.25 14.00 -2.62
CA ALA A 19 3.68 15.26 -3.22
C ALA A 19 3.26 15.39 -4.70
N VAL A 20 3.08 14.27 -5.41
CA VAL A 20 2.64 14.25 -6.81
C VAL A 20 1.15 13.89 -6.98
N ASN A 21 0.34 14.08 -5.93
CA ASN A 21 -1.09 13.75 -5.87
C ASN A 21 -1.43 12.27 -6.12
N GLY A 22 -0.47 11.37 -5.90
CA GLY A 22 -0.71 9.92 -5.94
C GLY A 22 -1.24 9.36 -4.63
N LYS A 23 -1.62 8.08 -4.66
CA LYS A 23 -2.24 7.36 -3.55
C LYS A 23 -1.51 6.03 -3.30
N MET A 24 -1.18 5.79 -2.04
CA MET A 24 -0.54 4.56 -1.55
C MET A 24 -1.43 3.94 -0.47
N THR A 25 -1.87 2.69 -0.70
CA THR A 25 -2.72 1.92 0.22
C THR A 25 -2.29 0.46 0.25
N THR A 26 -2.84 -0.32 1.18
CA THR A 26 -2.72 -1.79 1.15
C THR A 26 -3.55 -2.35 0.00
N THR A 27 -3.35 -3.62 -0.39
CA THR A 27 -4.18 -4.26 -1.43
C THR A 27 -5.67 -4.33 -1.06
N ASN A 28 -6.00 -4.14 0.21
CA ASN A 28 -7.36 -4.03 0.74
C ASN A 28 -7.93 -2.59 0.68
N GLY A 29 -7.17 -1.62 0.16
CA GLY A 29 -7.57 -0.21 0.06
C GLY A 29 -7.43 0.57 1.35
N LYS A 30 -6.84 -0.02 2.40
CA LYS A 30 -6.63 0.67 3.68
C LYS A 30 -5.40 1.58 3.61
N PRO A 31 -5.42 2.78 4.19
CA PRO A 31 -4.23 3.62 4.29
C PRO A 31 -3.15 2.90 5.11
N ILE A 32 -1.89 3.15 4.79
CA ILE A 32 -0.77 2.63 5.59
C ILE A 32 -0.71 3.41 6.91
N ASP A 33 -0.87 2.69 8.01
CA ASP A 33 -0.79 3.25 9.35
C ASP A 33 0.66 3.27 9.84
N TYR A 34 1.22 4.47 10.01
CA TYR A 34 2.58 4.69 10.49
C TYR A 34 2.67 4.92 12.00
N SER A 35 1.56 4.79 12.74
CA SER A 35 1.58 4.91 14.20
C SER A 35 2.48 3.87 14.85
N SER A 36 3.06 4.27 15.99
CA SER A 36 3.97 3.45 16.81
C SER A 36 3.29 2.20 17.39
N ASN A 37 1.96 2.21 17.49
CA ASN A 37 1.16 1.09 18.02
C ASN A 37 0.76 0.06 16.95
N SER A 38 0.97 0.35 15.66
CA SER A 38 0.55 -0.54 14.58
C SER A 38 1.68 -1.50 14.16
N ALA A 39 1.32 -2.71 13.73
CA ALA A 39 2.28 -3.77 13.38
C ALA A 39 3.38 -3.29 12.41
N VAL A 40 4.64 -3.57 12.74
CA VAL A 40 5.84 -3.08 11.99
C VAL A 40 5.92 -3.60 10.54
N LYS A 41 5.32 -4.76 10.28
CA LYS A 41 5.29 -5.39 8.96
C LYS A 41 4.01 -5.04 8.22
N VAL A 42 4.14 -4.66 6.95
CA VAL A 42 3.01 -4.62 6.02
C VAL A 42 2.86 -6.01 5.41
N THR A 43 1.89 -6.79 5.90
CA THR A 43 1.62 -8.15 5.42
C THR A 43 0.70 -8.18 4.21
N ASP A 44 -0.21 -7.22 4.10
CA ASP A 44 -1.28 -7.21 3.09
C ASP A 44 -0.87 -6.71 1.70
N GLY A 45 0.43 -6.69 1.36
CA GLY A 45 0.91 -6.09 0.11
C GLY A 45 0.55 -4.60 -0.01
N ILE A 46 1.08 -3.94 -1.04
CA ILE A 46 0.95 -2.49 -1.21
C ILE A 46 0.64 -2.17 -2.66
N ILE A 47 -0.30 -1.25 -2.86
CA ILE A 47 -0.60 -0.65 -4.15
C ILE A 47 -0.27 0.84 -4.10
N VAL A 48 0.45 1.30 -5.13
CA VAL A 48 0.84 2.69 -5.32
C VAL A 48 0.40 3.09 -6.72
N THR A 49 -0.39 4.15 -6.82
CA THR A 49 -0.79 4.68 -8.13
C THR A 49 -0.75 6.21 -8.10
N ARG A 50 -0.48 6.80 -9.27
CA ARG A 50 -0.61 8.25 -9.45
C ARG A 50 -2.03 8.65 -9.85
N TYR A 51 -2.66 7.83 -10.69
CA TYR A 51 -4.00 8.01 -11.22
C TYR A 51 -4.82 6.73 -11.04
N ASP A 52 -6.15 6.86 -11.14
CA ASP A 52 -7.09 5.73 -11.22
C ASP A 52 -6.93 4.67 -10.13
N HIS A 53 -6.62 5.10 -8.90
CA HIS A 53 -6.30 4.19 -7.80
C HIS A 53 -7.41 3.16 -7.54
N GLU A 54 -8.66 3.58 -7.59
CA GLU A 54 -9.82 2.72 -7.35
C GLU A 54 -10.01 1.69 -8.47
N TYR A 55 -9.69 2.05 -9.72
CA TYR A 55 -9.72 1.14 -10.84
C TYR A 55 -8.74 -0.01 -10.63
N TYR A 56 -7.47 0.30 -10.33
CA TYR A 56 -6.46 -0.72 -10.08
C TYR A 56 -6.75 -1.55 -8.82
N LEU A 57 -7.24 -0.92 -7.76
CA LEU A 57 -7.65 -1.61 -6.53
C LEU A 57 -8.76 -2.62 -6.81
N SER A 58 -9.79 -2.24 -7.58
CA SER A 58 -10.90 -3.13 -7.94
C SER A 58 -10.45 -4.32 -8.79
N LYS A 59 -9.44 -4.14 -9.65
CA LYS A 59 -8.87 -5.21 -10.48
C LYS A 59 -8.06 -6.17 -9.63
N LEU A 60 -7.23 -5.66 -8.71
CA LEU A 60 -6.44 -6.49 -7.80
C LEU A 60 -7.33 -7.32 -6.87
N GLN A 61 -8.34 -6.70 -6.26
CA GLN A 61 -9.29 -7.41 -5.39
C GLN A 61 -9.98 -8.56 -6.13
N LYS A 62 -10.35 -8.37 -7.41
CA LYS A 62 -10.93 -9.44 -8.23
C LYS A 62 -9.98 -10.60 -8.50
N VAL A 63 -8.67 -10.33 -8.60
CA VAL A 63 -7.65 -11.36 -8.79
C VAL A 63 -7.40 -12.11 -7.48
N THR A 64 -7.27 -11.39 -6.36
CA THR A 64 -6.99 -11.98 -5.04
C THR A 64 -8.19 -12.72 -4.46
N ALA A 65 -9.43 -12.27 -4.72
CA ALA A 65 -10.66 -12.95 -4.27
C ALA A 65 -10.97 -14.26 -5.02
N LYS A 66 -10.22 -14.56 -6.09
CA LYS A 66 -10.41 -15.76 -6.91
C LYS A 66 -9.42 -16.88 -6.57
N SER A 67 -8.61 -16.71 -5.52
CA SER A 67 -7.54 -17.64 -5.13
C SER A 67 -7.79 -18.32 -3.80
#